data_AF-A0A4R2ISF4-F1
#
_entry.id   AF-A0A4R2ISF4-F1
#
_cell.length_a   1.000
_cell.length_b   1.000
_cell.length_c   1.000
_cell.angle_alpha   90.00
_cell.angle_beta   90.00
_cell.angle_gamma   90.00
#
_symmetry.space_group_name_H-M   'P 1'
#
loop_
_entity.id
_entity.type
_entity.pdbx_description
1 polymer ?
#
loop_
_entity_poly.entity_id
_entity_poly.type
_entity_poly.pdbx_seq_one_letter_code
_entity_poly.pdbx_strand_id
1 'polypeptide(L)'
;MLVVAGGVLGLGLVINLVGTFLADGPGGALRWLVPPTIALVAAMVVALLDAVRTRETSSRLDASVVVAIVVVLLGVGVGGFALTAGAEYIAGSITGKESGEDRLIKPVAKSGGGLTVTVENVTYTSHFTRVEVAVKNAGQDSVALSLDGGNATFIGADSTSLKADGFRSQWPGKFPSGTVKHGTITFNGHLPDNLTTASLVLKSGSTTFTVSGITLTN
;
A
#
# COMPACT_ATOMS: atom_id res chain seq x y z
N MET A 1 -11.20 29.42 -36.57
CA MET A 1 -9.89 28.77 -36.28
C MET A 1 -9.64 28.43 -34.81
N LEU A 2 -10.30 29.09 -33.84
CA LEU A 2 -10.13 28.79 -32.41
C LEU A 2 -10.68 27.42 -31.97
N VAL A 3 -11.74 26.92 -32.64
CA VAL A 3 -12.40 25.63 -32.32
C VAL A 3 -11.52 24.43 -32.72
N VAL A 4 -10.78 24.54 -33.82
CA VAL A 4 -9.84 23.49 -34.26
C VAL A 4 -8.63 23.44 -33.32
N ALA A 5 -8.15 24.59 -32.84
CA ALA A 5 -7.06 24.65 -31.86
C ALA A 5 -7.48 24.10 -30.49
N GLY A 6 -8.70 24.39 -30.03
CA GLY A 6 -9.24 23.85 -28.77
C GLY A 6 -9.48 22.34 -28.81
N GLY A 7 -9.95 21.81 -29.96
CA GLY A 7 -10.13 20.37 -30.15
C GLY A 7 -8.82 19.58 -30.16
N VAL A 8 -7.77 20.13 -30.77
CA VAL A 8 -6.43 19.50 -30.83
C VAL A 8 -5.74 19.51 -29.46
N LEU A 9 -5.87 20.58 -28.68
CA LEU A 9 -5.36 20.64 -27.31
C LEU A 9 -6.10 19.69 -26.36
N GLY A 10 -7.43 19.58 -26.51
CA GLY A 10 -8.25 18.63 -25.74
C GLY A 10 -7.90 17.17 -26.07
N LEU A 11 -7.73 16.83 -27.36
CA LEU A 11 -7.30 15.50 -27.76
C LEU A 11 -5.88 15.18 -27.26
N GLY A 12 -4.95 16.13 -27.34
CA GLY A 12 -3.58 15.97 -26.85
C GLY A 12 -3.53 15.72 -25.35
N LEU A 13 -4.35 16.41 -24.56
CA LEU A 13 -4.45 16.21 -23.11
C LEU A 13 -5.04 14.83 -22.78
N VAL A 14 -6.08 14.39 -23.49
CA VAL A 14 -6.71 13.08 -23.29
C VAL A 14 -5.76 11.95 -23.69
N ILE A 15 -5.06 12.08 -24.83
CA ILE A 15 -4.06 11.09 -25.27
C ILE A 15 -2.90 11.03 -24.28
N ASN A 16 -2.45 12.17 -23.74
CA ASN A 16 -1.39 12.19 -22.73
C ASN A 16 -1.87 11.55 -21.41
N LEU A 17 -3.09 11.82 -20.96
CA LEU A 17 -3.68 11.18 -19.77
C LEU A 17 -3.80 9.66 -19.94
N VAL A 18 -4.29 9.21 -21.09
CA VAL A 18 -4.41 7.78 -21.42
C VAL A 18 -3.03 7.14 -21.56
N GLY A 19 -2.07 7.85 -22.17
CA GLY A 19 -0.68 7.40 -22.32
C GLY A 19 0.03 7.22 -20.97
N THR A 20 -0.05 8.22 -20.09
CA THR A 20 0.52 8.14 -18.73
C THR A 20 -0.17 7.07 -17.89
N PHE A 21 -1.49 6.91 -18.01
CA PHE A 21 -2.24 5.87 -17.30
C PHE A 21 -1.94 4.45 -17.82
N LEU A 22 -1.58 4.28 -19.09
CA LEU A 22 -1.15 2.99 -19.66
C LEU A 22 0.33 2.69 -19.39
N ALA A 23 1.18 3.72 -19.34
CA ALA A 23 2.62 3.59 -19.11
C ALA A 23 2.95 3.34 -17.62
N ASP A 24 2.31 4.07 -16.70
CA ASP A 24 2.53 3.98 -15.24
C ASP A 24 1.38 3.26 -14.52
N GLY A 25 0.60 2.46 -15.26
CA GLY A 25 -0.67 1.90 -14.79
C GLY A 25 -0.58 1.23 -13.42
N PRO A 26 -1.59 1.43 -12.56
CA PRO A 26 -1.53 0.99 -11.18
C PRO A 26 -1.41 -0.54 -11.13
N GLY A 27 -0.52 -1.03 -10.27
CA GLY A 27 -0.23 -2.46 -10.12
C GLY A 27 -1.50 -3.31 -9.98
N GLY A 28 -1.37 -4.60 -10.32
CA GLY A 28 -2.43 -5.55 -10.72
C GLY A 28 -3.83 -5.50 -10.05
N ALA A 29 -3.97 -4.96 -8.84
CA ALA A 29 -5.24 -4.82 -8.13
C ALA A 29 -6.18 -3.72 -8.66
N LEU A 30 -5.68 -2.73 -9.41
CA LEU A 30 -6.49 -1.61 -9.95
C LEU A 30 -6.78 -1.71 -11.45
N ARG A 31 -6.29 -2.78 -12.11
CA ARG A 31 -6.51 -3.03 -13.55
C ARG A 31 -7.98 -3.21 -13.93
N TRP A 32 -8.85 -3.62 -12.98
CA TRP A 32 -10.28 -3.79 -13.24
C TRP A 32 -11.03 -2.46 -13.41
N LEU A 33 -10.45 -1.33 -12.99
CA LEU A 33 -11.00 0.02 -13.22
C LEU A 33 -10.64 0.59 -14.61
N VAL A 34 -9.69 -0.03 -15.32
CA VAL A 34 -9.28 0.40 -16.66
C VAL A 34 -10.45 0.36 -17.65
N PRO A 35 -11.25 -0.75 -17.75
CA PRO A 35 -12.40 -0.79 -18.64
C PRO A 35 -13.48 0.29 -18.39
N PRO A 36 -13.98 0.51 -17.15
CA PRO A 36 -15.00 1.54 -16.92
C PRO A 36 -14.49 2.97 -17.14
N THR A 37 -13.22 3.26 -16.84
CA THR A 37 -12.64 4.58 -17.13
C THR A 37 -12.52 4.83 -18.63
N ILE A 38 -12.08 3.85 -19.42
CA ILE A 38 -12.04 3.97 -20.89
C ILE A 38 -13.46 4.14 -21.44
N ALA A 39 -14.45 3.39 -20.93
CA ALA A 39 -15.84 3.53 -21.34
C ALA A 39 -16.40 4.93 -21.05
N LEU A 40 -16.07 5.50 -19.89
CA LEU A 40 -16.46 6.85 -19.50
C LEU A 40 -15.82 7.91 -20.43
N VAL A 41 -14.53 7.78 -20.73
CA VAL A 41 -13.82 8.69 -21.64
C VAL A 41 -14.39 8.57 -23.05
N ALA A 42 -14.65 7.37 -23.54
CA ALA A 42 -15.26 7.14 -24.85
C ALA A 42 -16.68 7.74 -24.91
N ALA A 43 -17.50 7.54 -23.88
CA ALA A 43 -18.83 8.14 -23.79
C ALA A 43 -18.77 9.67 -23.76
N MET A 44 -17.79 10.26 -23.07
CA MET A 44 -17.56 11.70 -23.07
C MET A 44 -17.15 12.22 -24.45
N VAL A 45 -16.26 11.51 -25.16
CA VAL A 45 -15.87 11.88 -26.53
C VAL A 45 -17.06 11.81 -27.46
N VAL A 46 -17.89 10.77 -27.37
CA VAL A 46 -19.12 10.65 -28.17
C VAL A 46 -20.10 11.78 -27.83
N ALA A 47 -20.32 12.09 -26.55
CA ALA A 47 -21.20 13.18 -26.14
C ALA A 47 -20.69 14.56 -26.62
N LEU A 48 -19.37 14.78 -26.61
CA LEU A 48 -18.74 15.98 -27.17
C LEU A 48 -18.93 16.07 -28.69
N LEU A 49 -18.74 14.96 -29.39
CA LEU A 49 -18.93 14.90 -30.84
C LEU A 49 -20.40 15.08 -31.22
N ASP A 50 -21.33 14.52 -30.46
CA ASP A 50 -22.78 14.71 -30.65
C ASP A 50 -23.20 16.15 -30.34
N ALA A 51 -22.66 16.76 -29.29
CA ALA A 51 -22.87 18.17 -28.96
C ALA A 51 -22.29 19.12 -30.03
N VAL A 52 -21.22 18.71 -30.71
CA VAL A 52 -20.66 19.45 -31.86
C VAL A 52 -21.46 19.21 -33.14
N ARG A 53 -22.03 18.02 -33.36
CA ARG A 53 -22.89 17.71 -34.50
C ARG A 53 -24.27 18.37 -34.43
N THR A 54 -24.86 18.46 -33.25
CA THR A 54 -26.11 19.23 -33.03
C THR A 54 -25.93 20.74 -33.19
N ARG A 55 -24.70 21.19 -33.42
CA ARG A 55 -24.28 22.60 -33.44
C ARG A 55 -24.31 23.26 -34.81
N GLU A 56 -24.68 22.55 -35.89
CA GLU A 56 -24.80 23.16 -37.22
C GLU A 56 -25.89 24.24 -37.31
N THR A 57 -26.78 24.39 -36.31
CA THR A 57 -27.91 25.34 -36.37
C THR A 57 -27.85 26.52 -35.39
N SER A 58 -26.88 26.64 -34.46
CA SER A 58 -26.85 27.82 -33.58
C SER A 58 -25.45 28.29 -33.20
N SER A 59 -25.07 29.40 -33.81
CA SER A 59 -23.79 30.08 -33.63
C SER A 59 -23.85 31.01 -32.42
N ARG A 60 -23.60 30.46 -31.23
CA ARG A 60 -23.08 31.18 -30.04
C ARG A 60 -22.68 30.13 -29.00
N LEU A 61 -21.43 30.16 -28.54
CA LEU A 61 -21.04 29.45 -27.31
C LEU A 61 -21.65 30.26 -26.16
N ASP A 62 -22.87 29.94 -25.75
CA ASP A 62 -23.43 30.55 -24.54
C ASP A 62 -22.54 30.17 -23.36
N ALA A 63 -22.30 31.15 -22.48
CA ALA A 63 -21.41 31.05 -21.32
C ALA A 63 -21.65 29.78 -20.47
N SER A 64 -22.86 29.22 -20.53
CA SER A 64 -23.26 27.97 -19.91
C SER A 64 -22.42 26.75 -20.32
N VAL A 65 -22.01 26.63 -21.59
CA VAL A 65 -21.20 25.49 -22.07
C VAL A 65 -19.77 25.58 -21.57
N VAL A 66 -19.20 26.79 -21.54
CA VAL A 66 -17.84 27.02 -21.02
C VAL A 66 -17.81 26.78 -19.50
N VAL A 67 -18.85 27.23 -18.78
CA VAL A 67 -18.99 26.96 -17.34
C VAL A 67 -19.14 25.46 -17.08
N ALA A 68 -19.92 24.73 -17.88
CA ALA A 68 -20.05 23.27 -17.73
C ALA A 68 -18.71 22.54 -17.95
N ILE A 69 -17.93 22.93 -18.97
CA ILE A 69 -16.60 22.36 -19.21
C ILE A 69 -15.65 22.66 -18.04
N VAL A 70 -15.63 23.89 -17.51
CA VAL A 70 -14.78 24.27 -16.39
C VAL A 70 -15.18 23.56 -15.10
N VAL A 71 -16.48 23.43 -14.82
CA VAL A 71 -17.00 22.70 -13.65
C VAL A 71 -16.65 21.20 -13.74
N VAL A 72 -16.73 20.60 -14.93
CA VAL A 72 -16.32 19.20 -15.14
C VAL A 72 -14.81 19.04 -15.01
N LEU A 73 -14.00 19.94 -15.57
CA LEU A 73 -12.54 19.90 -15.44
C LEU A 73 -12.08 20.12 -13.99
N LEU A 74 -12.72 21.03 -13.25
CA LEU A 74 -12.45 21.24 -11.83
C LEU A 74 -12.96 20.06 -10.98
N GLY A 75 -14.13 19.49 -11.30
CA GLY A 75 -14.67 18.33 -10.60
C GLY A 75 -13.83 17.07 -10.79
N VAL A 76 -13.35 16.81 -12.01
CA VAL A 76 -12.49 15.66 -12.33
C VAL A 76 -11.04 15.92 -11.89
N GLY A 77 -10.53 17.15 -12.00
CA GLY A 77 -9.19 17.53 -11.57
C GLY A 77 -9.03 17.56 -10.06
N VAL A 78 -9.95 18.21 -9.33
CA VAL A 78 -9.92 18.28 -7.86
C VAL A 78 -10.43 16.98 -7.24
N GLY A 79 -11.47 16.36 -7.81
CA GLY A 79 -11.98 15.06 -7.36
C GLY A 79 -11.00 13.92 -7.62
N GLY A 80 -10.31 13.91 -8.76
CA GLY A 80 -9.27 12.93 -9.06
C GLY A 80 -8.05 13.05 -8.15
N PHE A 81 -7.61 14.29 -7.85
CA PHE A 81 -6.44 14.52 -7.00
C PHE A 81 -6.72 14.30 -5.50
N ALA A 82 -7.93 14.61 -5.03
CA ALA A 82 -8.36 14.29 -3.66
C ALA A 82 -8.53 12.77 -3.46
N LEU A 83 -8.97 12.04 -4.48
CA LEU A 83 -9.09 10.59 -4.44
C LEU A 83 -7.74 9.88 -4.50
N THR A 84 -6.70 10.42 -5.15
CA THR A 84 -5.36 9.82 -5.12
C THR A 84 -4.69 9.97 -3.76
N ALA A 85 -4.83 11.11 -3.07
CA ALA A 85 -4.30 11.29 -1.72
C ALA A 85 -5.06 10.46 -0.67
N GLY A 86 -6.38 10.29 -0.82
CA GLY A 86 -7.18 9.42 0.03
C GLY A 86 -7.02 7.92 -0.27
N ALA A 87 -6.80 7.55 -1.53
CA ALA A 87 -6.64 6.16 -1.94
C ALA A 87 -5.29 5.58 -1.52
N GLU A 88 -4.21 6.35 -1.48
CA GLU A 88 -2.94 5.89 -0.89
C GLU A 88 -3.06 5.64 0.61
N TYR A 89 -3.81 6.50 1.32
CA TYR A 89 -4.07 6.33 2.76
C TYR A 89 -4.89 5.05 3.05
N ILE A 90 -5.92 4.79 2.24
CA ILE A 90 -6.78 3.60 2.39
C ILE A 90 -6.07 2.34 1.87
N ALA A 91 -5.34 2.41 0.74
CA ALA A 91 -4.59 1.29 0.19
C ALA A 91 -3.41 0.89 1.08
N GLY A 92 -2.71 1.84 1.69
CA GLY A 92 -1.64 1.56 2.66
C GLY A 92 -2.16 0.80 3.89
N SER A 93 -3.33 1.20 4.41
CA SER A 93 -3.98 0.53 5.54
C SER A 93 -4.41 -0.91 5.23
N ILE A 94 -4.81 -1.20 3.99
CA ILE A 94 -5.29 -2.53 3.57
C ILE A 94 -4.12 -3.43 3.15
N THR A 95 -3.07 -2.86 2.53
CA THR A 95 -1.92 -3.61 1.99
C THR A 95 -0.75 -3.75 2.96
N GLY A 96 -0.79 -3.07 4.12
CA GLY A 96 0.31 -3.06 5.11
C GLY A 96 1.49 -2.16 4.71
N LYS A 97 1.36 -1.40 3.62
CA LYS A 97 2.39 -0.49 3.11
C LYS A 97 2.08 0.96 3.46
N GLU A 98 2.07 1.23 4.75
CA GLU A 98 1.98 2.60 5.27
C GLU A 98 3.38 3.07 5.67
N SER A 99 3.71 4.33 5.37
CA SER A 99 4.93 4.96 5.88
C SER A 99 4.84 5.09 7.40
N GLY A 100 5.98 5.08 8.07
CA GLY A 100 6.03 5.23 9.51
C GLY A 100 7.43 5.53 10.00
N GLU A 101 7.55 5.79 11.29
CA GLU A 101 8.80 6.05 11.95
C GLU A 101 9.47 4.73 12.36
N ASP A 102 10.74 4.56 12.01
CA ASP A 102 11.54 3.45 12.53
C ASP A 102 11.94 3.75 13.97
N ARG A 103 11.49 2.88 14.88
CA ARG A 103 11.80 2.97 16.30
C ARG A 103 12.94 2.06 16.71
N LEU A 104 13.44 1.15 15.86
CA LEU A 104 14.48 0.23 16.26
C LEU A 104 15.84 0.93 16.36
N ILE A 105 16.45 0.92 17.54
CA ILE A 105 17.78 1.55 17.73
C ILE A 105 18.87 0.79 16.96
N LYS A 106 18.80 -0.55 16.97
CA LYS A 106 19.73 -1.41 16.24
C LYS A 106 19.12 -2.80 16.01
N PRO A 107 19.55 -3.51 14.95
CA PRO A 107 19.13 -4.89 14.73
C PRO A 107 19.46 -5.81 15.92
N VAL A 108 18.54 -6.73 16.23
CA VAL A 108 18.70 -7.69 17.32
C VAL A 108 18.46 -9.11 16.81
N ALA A 109 19.46 -9.97 16.99
CA ALA A 109 19.39 -11.37 16.60
C ALA A 109 19.32 -12.30 17.81
N LYS A 110 18.54 -13.38 17.69
CA LYS A 110 18.57 -14.53 18.59
C LYS A 110 18.61 -15.83 17.81
N SER A 111 19.48 -16.73 18.27
CA SER A 111 19.65 -18.05 17.69
C SER A 111 19.16 -19.13 18.65
N GLY A 112 18.57 -20.19 18.09
CA GLY A 112 18.12 -21.36 18.83
C GLY A 112 17.57 -22.42 17.88
N GLY A 113 17.70 -23.70 18.21
CA GLY A 113 17.10 -24.79 17.42
C GLY A 113 17.48 -24.80 15.93
N GLY A 114 18.68 -24.34 15.57
CA GLY A 114 19.11 -24.22 14.17
C GLY A 114 18.58 -22.99 13.42
N LEU A 115 17.73 -22.16 14.03
CA LEU A 115 17.26 -20.89 13.48
C LEU A 115 18.03 -19.73 14.09
N THR A 116 18.24 -18.68 13.29
CA THR A 116 18.61 -17.35 13.77
C THR A 116 17.58 -16.37 13.26
N VAL A 117 16.85 -15.74 14.17
CA VAL A 117 15.84 -14.73 13.89
C VAL A 117 16.43 -13.38 14.23
N THR A 118 16.45 -12.47 13.26
CA THR A 118 16.97 -11.11 13.39
C THR A 118 15.85 -10.13 13.14
N VAL A 119 15.57 -9.27 14.10
CA VAL A 119 14.70 -8.10 13.91
C VAL A 119 15.57 -6.99 13.34
N GLU A 120 15.25 -6.54 12.14
CA GLU A 120 16.05 -5.60 11.34
C GLU A 120 15.48 -4.18 11.38
N ASN A 121 14.16 -4.05 11.52
CA ASN A 121 13.45 -2.76 11.60
C ASN A 121 12.17 -2.92 12.43
N VAL A 122 11.76 -1.87 13.15
CA VAL A 122 10.44 -1.79 13.79
C VAL A 122 9.82 -0.44 13.44
N THR A 123 8.94 -0.43 12.43
CA THR A 123 8.27 0.78 11.96
C THR A 123 6.91 0.96 12.64
N TYR A 124 6.65 2.12 13.23
CA TYR A 124 5.33 2.52 13.72
C TYR A 124 4.65 3.39 12.66
N THR A 125 3.56 2.90 12.09
CA THR A 125 2.72 3.68 11.15
C THR A 125 1.59 4.37 11.90
N SER A 126 0.63 5.02 11.25
CA SER A 126 -0.51 5.60 11.98
C SER A 126 -1.46 4.54 12.54
N HIS A 127 -1.45 3.30 12.01
CA HIS A 127 -2.44 2.28 12.37
C HIS A 127 -1.85 0.96 12.88
N PHE A 128 -0.59 0.67 12.55
CA PHE A 128 0.01 -0.62 12.87
C PHE A 128 1.51 -0.52 13.11
N THR A 129 2.05 -1.59 13.68
CA THR A 129 3.48 -1.79 13.81
C THR A 129 3.94 -2.78 12.76
N ARG A 130 4.95 -2.45 11.97
CA ARG A 130 5.58 -3.36 11.01
C ARG A 130 6.97 -3.73 11.50
N VAL A 131 7.23 -5.02 11.65
CA VAL A 131 8.53 -5.55 12.06
C VAL A 131 9.16 -6.27 10.88
N GLU A 132 10.33 -5.81 10.45
CA GLU A 132 11.12 -6.49 9.42
C GLU A 132 12.02 -7.53 10.08
N VAL A 133 11.96 -8.75 9.56
CA VAL A 133 12.62 -9.91 10.18
C VAL A 133 13.36 -10.71 9.12
N ALA A 134 14.64 -10.98 9.38
CA ALA A 134 15.41 -11.99 8.68
C ALA A 134 15.46 -13.28 9.48
N VAL A 135 15.16 -14.40 8.83
CA VAL A 135 15.29 -15.73 9.42
C VAL A 135 16.30 -16.52 8.62
N LYS A 136 17.39 -16.89 9.28
CA LYS A 136 18.38 -17.85 8.79
C LYS A 136 18.06 -19.22 9.37
N ASN A 137 17.88 -20.22 8.50
CA ASN A 137 17.76 -21.61 8.90
C ASN A 137 19.07 -22.36 8.61
N ALA A 138 19.83 -22.65 9.66
CA ALA A 138 21.04 -23.47 9.63
C ALA A 138 20.78 -24.93 10.06
N GLY A 139 19.51 -25.30 10.35
CA GLY A 139 19.10 -26.67 10.61
C GLY A 139 19.10 -27.52 9.33
N GLN A 140 18.92 -28.84 9.49
CA GLN A 140 18.88 -29.79 8.37
C GLN A 140 17.51 -29.83 7.67
N ASP A 141 16.45 -29.47 8.37
CA ASP A 141 15.08 -29.53 7.87
C ASP A 141 14.52 -28.13 7.55
N SER A 142 13.51 -28.09 6.66
CA SER A 142 12.72 -26.89 6.44
C SER A 142 11.83 -26.59 7.65
N VAL A 143 11.82 -25.33 8.10
CA VAL A 143 10.96 -24.86 9.20
C VAL A 143 9.79 -24.05 8.65
N ALA A 144 8.59 -24.30 9.17
CA ALA A 144 7.40 -23.50 8.88
C ALA A 144 7.05 -22.61 10.08
N LEU A 145 7.10 -21.29 9.87
CA LEU A 145 6.68 -20.30 10.86
C LEU A 145 5.40 -19.64 10.34
N SER A 146 4.23 -20.17 10.72
CA SER A 146 2.96 -19.52 10.37
C SER A 146 2.70 -18.33 11.29
N LEU A 147 2.03 -17.30 10.77
CA LEU A 147 1.52 -16.17 11.58
C LEU A 147 0.08 -16.41 12.05
N ASP A 148 -0.59 -17.45 11.55
CA ASP A 148 -1.99 -17.74 11.85
C ASP A 148 -2.19 -18.10 13.32
N GLY A 149 -3.41 -17.89 13.84
CA GLY A 149 -3.79 -18.37 15.16
C GLY A 149 -3.03 -17.77 16.35
N GLY A 150 -2.35 -16.64 16.17
CA GLY A 150 -1.56 -15.99 17.23
C GLY A 150 -0.19 -16.64 17.45
N ASN A 151 0.36 -17.28 16.42
CA ASN A 151 1.70 -17.84 16.43
C ASN A 151 2.81 -16.78 16.40
N ALA A 152 2.48 -15.53 16.11
CA ALA A 152 3.39 -14.40 16.22
C ALA A 152 2.79 -13.28 17.10
N THR A 153 3.55 -12.84 18.10
CA THR A 153 3.15 -11.77 19.01
C THR A 153 4.31 -10.83 19.30
N PHE A 154 4.03 -9.53 19.32
CA PHE A 154 4.97 -8.49 19.71
C PHE A 154 4.59 -7.98 21.10
N ILE A 155 5.51 -8.04 22.06
CA ILE A 155 5.21 -7.88 23.48
C ILE A 155 6.08 -6.78 24.05
N GLY A 156 5.46 -5.78 24.68
CA GLY A 156 6.13 -4.72 25.43
C GLY A 156 6.62 -5.18 26.80
N ALA A 157 7.52 -4.40 27.41
CA ALA A 157 8.05 -4.70 28.74
C ALA A 157 6.97 -4.74 29.86
N ASP A 158 5.83 -4.08 29.63
CA ASP A 158 4.66 -4.08 30.51
C ASP A 158 3.72 -5.28 30.29
N SER A 159 4.10 -6.22 29.41
CA SER A 159 3.28 -7.35 28.95
C SER A 159 2.12 -6.99 28.01
N THR A 160 2.02 -5.75 27.55
CA THR A 160 1.10 -5.39 26.46
C THR A 160 1.50 -6.18 25.21
N SER A 161 0.54 -6.89 24.62
CA SER A 161 0.80 -7.79 23.49
C SER A 161 -0.01 -7.42 22.26
N LEU A 162 0.66 -7.32 21.12
CA LEU A 162 0.05 -7.19 19.81
C LEU A 162 0.10 -8.53 19.08
N LYS A 163 -1.00 -8.90 18.42
CA LYS A 163 -1.08 -10.10 17.59
C LYS A 163 -0.72 -9.76 16.16
N ALA A 164 0.03 -10.65 15.51
CA ALA A 164 0.33 -10.50 14.10
C ALA A 164 -0.95 -10.56 13.25
N ASP A 165 -0.99 -9.71 12.24
CA ASP A 165 -1.96 -9.70 11.17
C ASP A 165 -1.35 -10.42 9.96
N GLY A 166 -1.67 -11.70 9.80
CA GLY A 166 -1.15 -12.51 8.69
C GLY A 166 -1.56 -12.00 7.31
N PHE A 167 -2.69 -11.30 7.20
CA PHE A 167 -3.20 -10.79 5.93
C PHE A 167 -2.42 -9.56 5.45
N ARG A 168 -2.05 -8.66 6.38
CA ARG A 168 -1.24 -7.46 6.10
C ARG A 168 0.27 -7.71 6.12
N SER A 169 0.70 -8.91 6.50
CA SER A 169 2.12 -9.28 6.57
C SER A 169 2.65 -9.76 5.23
N GLN A 170 3.89 -9.40 4.87
CA GLN A 170 4.60 -10.00 3.73
C GLN A 170 5.55 -11.06 4.27
N TRP A 171 4.97 -12.18 4.69
CA TRP A 171 5.70 -13.23 5.38
C TRP A 171 5.87 -14.49 4.52
N PRO A 172 7.10 -15.00 4.31
CA PRO A 172 7.33 -16.18 3.50
C PRO A 172 6.71 -17.48 4.06
N GLY A 173 6.50 -17.57 5.36
CA GLY A 173 5.89 -18.73 6.06
C GLY A 173 6.75 -20.01 6.11
N LYS A 174 7.63 -20.23 5.14
CA LYS A 174 8.52 -21.40 5.04
C LYS A 174 9.98 -21.01 4.80
N PHE A 175 10.85 -21.62 5.60
CA PHE A 175 12.28 -21.35 5.68
C PHE A 175 13.06 -22.65 5.40
N PRO A 176 13.44 -22.91 4.14
CA PRO A 176 14.23 -24.08 3.78
C PRO A 176 15.58 -24.11 4.51
N SER A 177 16.10 -25.31 4.73
CA SER A 177 17.45 -25.51 5.27
C SER A 177 18.51 -24.78 4.45
N GLY A 178 19.49 -24.19 5.14
CA GLY A 178 20.62 -23.47 4.55
C GLY A 178 20.29 -22.08 4.00
N THR A 179 19.06 -21.60 4.14
CA THR A 179 18.64 -20.33 3.54
C THR A 179 18.50 -19.20 4.56
N VAL A 180 18.62 -17.96 4.07
CA VAL A 180 18.19 -16.75 4.76
C VAL A 180 17.03 -16.18 3.96
N LYS A 181 15.92 -15.86 4.64
CA LYS A 181 14.79 -15.16 4.03
C LYS A 181 14.38 -13.98 4.89
N HIS A 182 13.96 -12.93 4.21
CA HIS A 182 13.41 -11.73 4.83
C HIS A 182 11.89 -11.73 4.68
N GLY A 183 11.22 -11.11 5.62
CA GLY A 183 9.78 -10.89 5.59
C GLY A 183 9.39 -9.79 6.54
N THR A 184 8.17 -9.29 6.36
CA THR A 184 7.58 -8.30 7.24
C THR A 184 6.41 -8.91 7.99
N ILE A 185 6.36 -8.65 9.30
CA ILE A 185 5.26 -9.05 10.17
C ILE A 185 4.56 -7.77 10.61
N THR A 186 3.30 -7.64 10.23
CA THR A 186 2.44 -6.52 10.61
C THR A 186 1.68 -6.89 11.88
N PHE A 187 1.62 -5.99 12.85
CA PHE A 187 0.86 -6.14 14.10
C PHE A 187 -0.16 -5.02 14.19
N ASN A 188 -1.40 -5.35 14.57
CA ASN A 188 -2.45 -4.35 14.70
C ASN A 188 -2.17 -3.42 15.89
N GLY A 189 -2.18 -2.10 15.65
CA GLY A 189 -1.88 -1.08 16.64
C GLY A 189 -0.40 -0.96 17.00
N HIS A 190 -0.14 -0.38 18.17
CA HIS A 190 1.19 -0.05 18.68
C HIS A 190 1.34 -0.48 20.12
N LEU A 191 2.59 -0.73 20.54
CA LEU A 191 2.87 -0.75 21.97
C LEU A 191 2.80 0.69 22.50
N PRO A 192 2.48 0.90 23.78
CA PRO A 192 2.50 2.24 24.38
C PRO A 192 3.83 2.96 24.13
N ASP A 193 3.77 4.24 23.77
CA ASP A 193 4.96 4.97 23.31
C ASP A 193 6.05 5.09 24.37
N ASN A 194 5.68 5.06 25.65
CA ASN A 194 6.62 5.08 26.78
C ASN A 194 7.44 3.80 26.93
N LEU A 195 7.19 2.76 26.14
CA LEU A 195 7.93 1.49 26.19
C LEU A 195 9.10 1.50 25.22
N THR A 196 10.31 1.45 25.77
CA THR A 196 11.55 1.40 24.98
C THR A 196 12.09 -0.02 24.80
N THR A 197 11.36 -1.04 25.27
CA THR A 197 11.79 -2.44 25.16
C THR A 197 10.64 -3.34 24.76
N ALA A 198 10.91 -4.23 23.81
CA ALA A 198 9.97 -5.22 23.32
C ALA A 198 10.61 -6.59 23.13
N SER A 199 9.76 -7.59 22.89
CA SER A 199 10.14 -8.93 22.47
C SER A 199 9.24 -9.40 21.32
N LEU A 200 9.83 -10.06 20.34
CA LEU A 200 9.10 -10.77 19.29
C LEU A 200 9.05 -12.25 19.63
N VAL A 201 7.85 -12.83 19.67
CA VAL A 201 7.64 -14.27 19.88
C VAL A 201 7.10 -14.89 18.61
N LEU A 202 7.73 -15.97 18.14
CA LEU A 202 7.33 -16.77 16.99
C LEU A 202 7.16 -18.24 17.41
N LYS A 203 6.06 -18.87 17.01
CA LYS A 203 5.75 -20.26 17.34
C LYS A 203 5.78 -21.15 16.10
N SER A 204 6.26 -22.38 16.28
CA SER A 204 6.36 -23.42 15.25
C SER A 204 6.03 -24.77 15.88
N GLY A 205 4.79 -25.24 15.72
CA GLY A 205 4.31 -26.42 16.43
C GLY A 205 4.43 -26.22 17.95
N SER A 206 5.19 -27.09 18.63
CA SER A 206 5.47 -26.99 20.06
C SER A 206 6.65 -26.06 20.40
N THR A 207 7.37 -25.56 19.39
CA THR A 207 8.57 -24.74 19.61
C THR A 207 8.21 -23.26 19.66
N THR A 208 8.78 -22.54 20.63
CA THR A 208 8.65 -21.08 20.76
C THR A 208 10.02 -20.44 20.64
N PHE A 209 10.13 -19.44 19.77
CA PHE A 209 11.31 -18.62 19.59
C PHE A 209 11.02 -17.21 20.06
N THR A 210 11.83 -16.71 21.00
CA THR A 210 11.67 -15.36 21.53
C THR A 210 12.91 -14.54 21.22
N VAL A 211 12.73 -13.48 20.43
CA VAL A 211 13.72 -12.43 20.23
C VAL A 211 13.48 -11.33 21.27
N SER A 212 14.15 -11.45 22.42
CA SER A 212 14.09 -10.45 23.49
C SER A 212 15.18 -9.39 23.36
N GLY A 213 14.96 -8.25 24.01
CA GLY A 213 15.92 -7.15 24.08
C GLY A 213 15.87 -6.24 22.85
N ILE A 214 14.72 -6.17 22.17
CA ILE A 214 14.47 -5.22 21.09
C ILE A 214 14.35 -3.85 21.75
N THR A 215 15.32 -2.96 21.50
CA THR A 215 15.33 -1.61 22.07
C THR A 215 14.73 -0.62 21.08
N LEU A 216 13.74 0.12 21.55
CA LEU A 216 12.98 1.10 20.77
C LEU A 216 13.32 2.53 21.21
N THR A 217 13.29 3.47 20.27
CA THR A 217 13.26 4.90 20.55
C THR A 217 11.94 5.27 21.23
N ASN A 218 11.95 6.34 22.03
CA ASN A 218 10.74 6.87 22.68
C ASN A 218 10.02 7.81 21.71
#